data_AF-A0A1G4AMR7-F1
#
_entry.id   AF-A0A1G4AMR7-F1
#
_cell.length_a   1.000
_cell.length_b   1.000
_cell.length_c   1.000
_cell.angle_alpha   90.00
_cell.angle_beta   90.00
_cell.angle_gamma   90.00
#
_symmetry.space_group_name_H-M   'P 1'
#
loop_
_entity.id
_entity.type
_entity.pdbx_description
1 polymer ?
#
loop_
_entity_poly.entity_id
_entity_poly.type
_entity_poly.pdbx_seq_one_letter_code
_entity_poly.pdbx_strand_id
1 'polypeptide(L)'
;MESETLEQMQVRHRKEQRDLVGRITSKKKNATKKTRKGVNDECAELERQLKAKHEEEVVGLSGVVVGAEEVEDEDEDDATRDETADVAEKLKDTTISEPPVTEETEPEQATQGQGQGKKRNRQKERMARRAAEVEAAAEKAQEEAESMRDHRGIEKTYMLKEFKANALEEKEIAPDGHCLFSAVADQLRQQGISLAGPGSGEGSDPQQKLPYKVVRRAAAEYMTAHPDDFAPFLEEDLEDYVSKIRDTAEWGGQLELAALANVYGVDIRVVQDGRTEKIGPASGGEGKEIWLAYYRHGYGLGEHYNSLRKAT
;
A
#
# COMPACT_ATOMS: atom_id res chain seq x y z
N MET A 1 -28.63 -19.42 33.04
CA MET A 1 -27.46 -18.54 32.91
C MET A 1 -27.28 -18.34 31.43
N GLU A 2 -27.37 -17.09 30.97
CA GLU A 2 -27.18 -16.76 29.55
C GLU A 2 -25.70 -16.97 29.21
N SER A 3 -25.41 -17.64 28.11
CA SER A 3 -24.05 -17.84 27.62
C SER A 3 -23.53 -16.53 27.01
N GLU A 4 -22.41 -16.02 27.52
CA GLU A 4 -21.68 -14.89 26.92
C GLU A 4 -21.41 -15.19 25.43
N THR A 5 -21.74 -14.27 24.52
CA THR A 5 -21.49 -14.50 23.09
C THR A 5 -20.00 -14.34 22.78
N LEU A 6 -19.54 -14.95 21.67
CA LEU A 6 -18.15 -14.82 21.22
C LEU A 6 -17.69 -13.35 21.12
N GLU A 7 -18.55 -12.49 20.58
CA GLU A 7 -18.29 -11.05 20.46
C GLU A 7 -18.19 -10.36 21.84
N GLN A 8 -19.10 -10.67 22.77
CA GLN A 8 -19.06 -10.15 24.15
C GLN A 8 -17.78 -10.56 24.88
N MET A 9 -17.37 -11.82 24.73
CA MET A 9 -16.13 -12.37 25.28
C MET A 9 -14.90 -11.64 24.70
N GLN A 10 -14.83 -11.43 23.38
CA GLN A 10 -13.74 -10.67 22.74
C GLN A 10 -13.70 -9.19 23.18
N VAL A 11 -14.86 -8.54 23.36
CA VAL A 11 -14.93 -7.17 23.93
C VAL A 11 -14.40 -7.14 25.36
N ARG A 12 -14.76 -8.14 26.18
CA ARG A 12 -14.24 -8.27 27.55
C ARG A 12 -12.72 -8.52 27.56
N HIS A 13 -12.19 -9.40 26.71
CA HIS A 13 -10.75 -9.65 26.59
C HIS A 13 -9.95 -8.38 26.26
N ARG A 14 -10.40 -7.61 25.27
CA ARG A 14 -9.78 -6.31 24.91
C ARG A 14 -9.77 -5.31 26.08
N LYS A 15 -10.82 -5.30 26.90
CA LYS A 15 -10.87 -4.48 28.12
C LYS A 15 -9.90 -4.97 29.19
N GLU A 16 -9.90 -6.28 29.49
CA GLU A 16 -9.01 -6.89 30.49
C GLU A 16 -7.52 -6.68 30.13
N GLN A 17 -7.15 -6.78 28.86
CA GLN A 17 -5.79 -6.49 28.38
C GLN A 17 -5.40 -5.01 28.61
N ARG A 18 -6.29 -4.07 28.29
CA ARG A 18 -6.06 -2.63 28.49
C ARG A 18 -5.87 -2.29 29.99
N ASP A 19 -6.72 -2.84 30.84
CA ASP A 19 -6.65 -2.65 32.29
C ASP A 19 -5.35 -3.27 32.87
N LEU A 20 -4.91 -4.41 32.34
CA LEU A 20 -3.63 -5.03 32.72
C LEU A 20 -2.43 -4.17 32.33
N VAL A 21 -2.38 -3.63 31.10
CA VAL A 21 -1.30 -2.73 30.64
C VAL A 21 -1.21 -1.49 31.55
N GLY A 22 -2.34 -0.91 31.94
CA GLY A 22 -2.39 0.19 32.91
C GLY A 22 -1.81 -0.20 34.27
N ARG A 23 -2.19 -1.38 34.79
CA ARG A 23 -1.71 -1.91 36.08
C ARG A 23 -0.21 -2.21 36.08
N ILE A 24 0.31 -2.78 34.98
CA ILE A 24 1.73 -3.07 34.78
C ILE A 24 2.55 -1.79 34.69
N THR A 25 2.06 -0.79 33.96
CA THR A 25 2.69 0.54 33.87
C THR A 25 2.80 1.19 35.24
N SER A 26 1.72 1.16 36.04
CA SER A 26 1.72 1.68 37.42
C SER A 26 2.69 0.92 38.33
N LYS A 27 2.68 -0.43 38.30
CA LYS A 27 3.63 -1.27 39.05
C LYS A 27 5.09 -0.96 38.70
N LYS A 28 5.42 -0.90 37.41
CA LYS A 28 6.78 -0.59 36.92
C LYS A 28 7.24 0.81 37.32
N LYS A 29 6.36 1.83 37.27
CA LYS A 29 6.65 3.20 37.73
C LYS A 29 6.95 3.26 39.24
N ASN A 30 6.21 2.50 40.06
CA ASN A 30 6.41 2.45 41.51
C ASN A 30 7.57 1.53 41.96
N ALA A 31 8.32 0.91 41.02
CA ALA A 31 9.36 -0.06 41.34
C ALA A 31 10.73 0.58 41.63
N THR A 32 11.18 0.48 42.89
CA THR A 32 12.53 0.91 43.30
C THR A 32 13.64 0.05 42.69
N LYS A 33 14.89 0.56 42.69
CA LYS A 33 16.07 -0.17 42.18
C LYS A 33 16.29 -1.55 42.84
N LYS A 34 15.83 -1.75 44.08
CA LYS A 34 15.92 -3.04 44.80
C LYS A 34 14.76 -4.01 44.44
N THR A 35 13.58 -3.49 44.13
CA THR A 35 12.37 -4.30 43.86
C THR A 35 12.09 -4.51 42.37
N ARG A 36 12.72 -3.74 41.47
CA ARG A 36 12.49 -3.75 40.02
C ARG A 36 12.54 -5.14 39.36
N LYS A 37 13.43 -6.04 39.79
CA LYS A 37 13.46 -7.41 39.25
C LYS A 37 12.16 -8.17 39.59
N GLY A 38 11.84 -8.26 40.88
CA GLY A 38 10.62 -8.96 41.34
C GLY A 38 9.33 -8.34 40.79
N VAL A 39 9.27 -7.02 40.61
CA VAL A 39 8.12 -6.37 39.97
C VAL A 39 8.02 -6.69 38.49
N ASN A 40 9.15 -6.79 37.77
CA ASN A 40 9.14 -7.23 36.36
C ASN A 40 8.72 -8.70 36.23
N ASP A 41 9.24 -9.57 37.10
CA ASP A 41 8.88 -10.99 37.15
C ASP A 41 7.37 -11.16 37.46
N GLU A 42 6.83 -10.37 38.40
CA GLU A 42 5.37 -10.33 38.71
C GLU A 42 4.54 -9.81 37.52
N CYS A 43 5.01 -8.80 36.78
CA CYS A 43 4.29 -8.30 35.60
C CYS A 43 4.23 -9.34 34.47
N ALA A 44 5.34 -10.04 34.21
CA ALA A 44 5.39 -11.10 33.20
C ALA A 44 4.47 -12.29 33.58
N GLU A 45 4.37 -12.61 34.87
CA GLU A 45 3.44 -13.64 35.36
C GLU A 45 1.98 -13.22 35.15
N LEU A 46 1.63 -11.96 35.41
CA LEU A 46 0.27 -11.45 35.17
C LEU A 46 -0.11 -11.43 33.67
N GLU A 47 0.83 -11.08 32.79
CA GLU A 47 0.64 -11.18 31.32
C GLU A 47 0.39 -12.64 30.89
N ARG A 48 1.19 -13.58 31.40
CA ARG A 48 1.04 -15.01 31.11
C ARG A 48 -0.30 -15.57 31.60
N GLN A 49 -0.72 -15.23 32.82
CA GLN A 49 -1.97 -15.71 33.40
C GLN A 49 -3.19 -15.19 32.65
N LEU A 50 -3.19 -13.91 32.25
CA LEU A 50 -4.32 -13.36 31.49
C LEU A 50 -4.42 -13.99 30.09
N LYS A 51 -3.28 -14.18 29.40
CA LYS A 51 -3.24 -14.82 28.08
C LYS A 51 -3.76 -16.26 28.14
N ALA A 52 -3.29 -17.06 29.10
CA ALA A 52 -3.74 -18.44 29.28
C ALA A 52 -5.25 -18.53 29.57
N LYS A 53 -5.80 -17.61 30.38
CA LYS A 53 -7.25 -17.52 30.66
C LYS A 53 -8.05 -17.15 29.40
N HIS A 54 -7.55 -16.22 28.58
CA HIS A 54 -8.22 -15.85 27.31
C HIS A 54 -8.19 -17.01 26.31
N GLU A 55 -7.08 -17.74 26.21
CA GLU A 55 -6.95 -18.94 25.38
C GLU A 55 -7.92 -20.06 25.84
N GLU A 56 -8.03 -20.32 27.15
CA GLU A 56 -8.98 -21.30 27.72
C GLU A 56 -10.44 -20.90 27.49
N GLU A 57 -10.79 -19.62 27.64
CA GLU A 57 -12.14 -19.11 27.38
C GLU A 57 -12.53 -19.22 25.89
N VAL A 58 -11.60 -18.95 24.96
CA VAL A 58 -11.83 -19.13 23.51
C VAL A 58 -12.05 -20.61 23.16
N VAL A 59 -11.21 -21.51 23.66
CA VAL A 59 -11.35 -22.97 23.43
C VAL A 59 -12.66 -23.48 24.04
N GLY A 60 -13.03 -23.03 25.24
CA GLY A 60 -14.27 -23.42 25.91
C GLY A 60 -15.55 -23.00 25.19
N LEU A 61 -15.55 -21.85 24.50
CA LEU A 61 -16.69 -21.36 23.73
C LEU A 61 -16.71 -21.91 22.29
N SER A 62 -15.55 -22.10 21.67
CA SER A 62 -15.41 -22.77 20.37
C SER A 62 -15.88 -24.23 20.40
N GLY A 63 -15.70 -24.93 21.53
CA GLY A 63 -16.06 -26.34 21.69
C GLY A 63 -17.55 -26.65 21.92
N VAL A 64 -18.45 -25.66 21.90
CA VAL A 64 -19.88 -25.84 22.28
C VAL A 64 -20.85 -25.74 21.09
N VAL A 65 -20.40 -25.30 19.91
CA VAL A 65 -21.24 -25.26 18.70
C VAL A 65 -21.05 -26.53 17.86
N VAL A 66 -21.80 -27.58 18.20
CA VAL A 66 -22.02 -28.73 17.32
C VAL A 66 -23.48 -28.68 16.84
N GLY A 67 -23.71 -28.16 15.63
CA GLY A 67 -25.07 -28.09 15.09
C GLY A 67 -25.26 -27.22 13.85
N ALA A 68 -24.87 -27.78 12.70
CA ALA A 68 -25.35 -27.48 11.35
C ALA A 68 -24.69 -26.32 10.55
N GLU A 69 -24.49 -26.68 9.27
CA GLU A 69 -24.26 -25.89 8.06
C GLU A 69 -22.87 -25.24 7.88
N GLU A 70 -22.04 -25.97 7.13
CA GLU A 70 -20.97 -25.40 6.31
C GLU A 70 -21.61 -24.42 5.31
N VAL A 71 -21.29 -23.13 5.48
CA VAL A 71 -21.39 -22.13 4.41
C VAL A 71 -19.98 -21.62 4.16
N GLU A 72 -19.45 -22.03 3.00
CA GLU A 72 -18.53 -21.19 2.22
C GLU A 72 -19.32 -19.95 1.72
N ASP A 73 -18.65 -18.99 1.07
CA ASP A 73 -19.13 -17.64 0.72
C ASP A 73 -19.12 -16.65 1.92
N GLU A 74 -18.67 -15.40 1.80
CA GLU A 74 -18.09 -14.63 0.68
C GLU A 74 -17.25 -13.49 1.31
N ASP A 75 -16.04 -13.17 0.78
CA ASP A 75 -15.23 -12.05 1.27
C ASP A 75 -15.82 -10.69 0.79
N GLU A 76 -16.79 -10.14 1.52
CA GLU A 76 -17.16 -8.72 1.40
C GLU A 76 -16.10 -7.83 2.09
N ASP A 77 -15.30 -7.14 1.28
CA ASP A 77 -14.41 -6.04 1.68
C ASP A 77 -15.24 -4.86 2.26
N ASP A 78 -15.45 -4.82 3.59
CA ASP A 78 -15.79 -3.59 4.32
C ASP A 78 -14.68 -3.14 5.29
N ALA A 79 -14.42 -1.83 5.27
CA ALA A 79 -13.19 -1.24 5.76
C ALA A 79 -13.22 -0.98 7.27
N THR A 80 -12.64 -1.89 8.07
CA THR A 80 -12.13 -1.54 9.41
C THR A 80 -10.66 -1.94 9.59
N ARG A 81 -9.79 -1.05 9.12
CA ARG A 81 -8.33 -1.11 9.27
C ARG A 81 -7.96 -1.15 10.77
N ASP A 82 -7.32 -2.24 11.22
CA ASP A 82 -6.89 -2.39 12.63
C ASP A 82 -5.75 -1.43 12.97
N GLU A 83 -6.10 -0.28 13.56
CA GLU A 83 -5.14 0.70 14.11
C GLU A 83 -4.81 0.44 15.61
N THR A 84 -5.03 -0.76 16.14
CA THR A 84 -4.86 -1.03 17.59
C THR A 84 -3.76 -2.02 17.96
N ALA A 85 -3.35 -2.93 17.07
CA ALA A 85 -2.18 -3.78 17.29
C ALA A 85 -0.86 -2.98 17.45
N ASP A 86 -0.74 -1.86 16.74
CA ASP A 86 0.49 -1.04 16.67
C ASP A 86 0.82 -0.32 18.01
N VAL A 87 -0.19 -0.05 18.85
CA VAL A 87 -0.01 0.65 20.13
C VAL A 87 0.67 -0.25 21.18
N ALA A 88 0.47 -1.57 21.12
CA ALA A 88 1.06 -2.52 22.07
C ALA A 88 2.56 -2.76 21.84
N GLU A 89 3.02 -2.72 20.59
CA GLU A 89 4.45 -2.78 20.25
C GLU A 89 5.17 -1.46 20.59
N LYS A 90 4.59 -0.31 20.19
CA LYS A 90 5.21 1.02 20.38
C LYS A 90 5.41 1.46 21.84
N LEU A 91 4.75 0.83 22.81
CA LEU A 91 4.92 1.16 24.23
C LEU A 91 6.11 0.46 24.91
N LYS A 92 6.83 -0.45 24.23
CA LYS A 92 8.00 -1.15 24.81
C LYS A 92 9.25 -0.27 24.92
N ASP A 93 9.35 0.84 24.17
CA ASP A 93 10.60 1.58 23.97
C ASP A 93 10.70 2.93 24.74
N THR A 94 9.65 3.35 25.45
CA THR A 94 9.65 4.65 26.17
C THR A 94 10.18 4.57 27.61
N THR A 95 11.40 4.07 27.79
CA THR A 95 12.12 4.21 29.08
C THR A 95 12.80 5.58 29.17
N ILE A 96 12.01 6.60 29.52
CA ILE A 96 12.54 7.91 29.92
C ILE A 96 13.37 7.75 31.20
N SER A 97 14.54 8.40 31.24
CA SER A 97 15.28 8.68 32.46
C SER A 97 15.71 10.16 32.42
N GLU A 98 15.06 10.96 33.25
CA GLU A 98 15.32 12.40 33.40
C GLU A 98 16.68 12.69 34.07
N PRO A 99 17.26 13.89 33.84
CA PRO A 99 18.54 14.30 34.40
C PRO A 99 18.39 14.98 35.79
N PRO A 100 19.46 15.07 36.59
CA PRO A 100 19.54 15.98 37.74
C PRO A 100 20.45 17.19 37.50
N VAL A 101 20.10 18.29 38.18
CA VAL A 101 20.90 19.50 38.46
C VAL A 101 21.58 19.37 39.87
N THR A 102 22.48 20.25 40.34
CA THR A 102 22.85 21.63 39.93
C THR A 102 24.35 21.92 40.12
N GLU A 103 24.81 23.05 39.57
CA GLU A 103 25.79 24.06 40.06
C GLU A 103 26.90 23.77 41.11
N GLU A 104 28.02 24.49 40.89
CA GLU A 104 29.05 24.95 41.86
C GLU A 104 29.95 23.89 42.56
N THR A 105 31.26 24.08 42.80
CA THR A 105 32.18 25.24 42.75
C THR A 105 33.63 24.80 42.38
N GLU A 106 34.45 25.72 41.86
CA GLU A 106 35.93 25.66 41.94
C GLU A 106 36.41 26.35 43.26
N PRO A 107 37.66 26.18 43.78
CA PRO A 107 38.88 25.80 43.04
C PRO A 107 39.86 24.83 43.75
N GLU A 108 41.01 24.66 43.07
CA GLU A 108 42.37 24.49 43.60
C GLU A 108 43.06 23.12 43.78
N GLN A 109 44.32 23.17 43.34
CA GLN A 109 45.53 22.45 43.74
C GLN A 109 45.89 21.09 43.12
N ALA A 110 47.04 21.14 42.45
CA ALA A 110 47.73 20.00 41.85
C ALA A 110 48.44 19.15 42.90
N THR A 111 48.23 17.84 42.85
CA THR A 111 49.20 16.86 43.35
C THR A 111 49.37 15.74 42.32
N GLN A 112 50.63 15.45 41.98
CA GLN A 112 50.96 14.28 41.19
C GLN A 112 50.82 13.03 42.07
N GLY A 113 49.93 12.11 41.69
CA GLY A 113 49.70 10.86 42.42
C GLY A 113 49.49 9.70 41.44
N GLN A 114 50.36 8.70 41.50
CA GLN A 114 50.31 7.54 40.60
C GLN A 114 49.12 6.62 40.91
N GLY A 115 48.60 5.97 39.86
CA GLY A 115 48.07 4.61 39.99
C GLY A 115 46.67 4.44 40.60
N GLN A 116 45.63 4.68 39.81
CA GLN A 116 44.46 3.80 39.85
C GLN A 116 43.72 3.81 38.50
N GLY A 117 43.68 2.63 37.84
CA GLY A 117 43.08 2.48 36.52
C GLY A 117 41.57 2.76 36.57
N LYS A 118 41.15 3.87 35.95
CA LYS A 118 39.74 4.23 35.74
C LYS A 118 39.05 3.07 35.04
N LYS A 119 38.26 2.27 35.78
CA LYS A 119 37.60 1.05 35.25
C LYS A 119 36.73 1.45 34.05
N ARG A 120 37.18 1.10 32.84
CA ARG A 120 36.45 1.34 31.58
C ARG A 120 35.01 0.89 31.75
N ASN A 121 34.07 1.82 31.54
CA ASN A 121 32.65 1.51 31.69
C ASN A 121 32.21 0.62 30.52
N ARG A 122 32.32 -0.69 30.72
CA ARG A 122 32.04 -1.76 29.75
C ARG A 122 30.60 -1.72 29.19
N GLN A 123 29.66 -1.04 29.87
CA GLN A 123 28.33 -0.78 29.32
C GLN A 123 28.34 0.39 28.33
N LYS A 124 29.04 1.50 28.61
CA LYS A 124 29.21 2.61 27.66
C LYS A 124 29.95 2.16 26.39
N GLU A 125 30.96 1.31 26.53
CA GLU A 125 31.70 0.73 25.41
C GLU A 125 30.82 -0.21 24.55
N ARG A 126 29.95 -1.01 25.18
CA ARG A 126 28.97 -1.86 24.47
C ARG A 126 27.88 -1.04 23.77
N MET A 127 27.39 0.02 24.39
CA MET A 127 26.42 0.95 23.79
C MET A 127 27.02 1.67 22.59
N ALA A 128 28.24 2.21 22.71
CA ALA A 128 28.94 2.87 21.61
C ALA A 128 29.17 1.91 20.43
N ARG A 129 29.54 0.65 20.70
CA ARG A 129 29.69 -0.35 19.64
C ARG A 129 28.37 -0.66 18.94
N ARG A 130 27.25 -0.75 19.67
CA ARG A 130 25.93 -0.99 19.09
C ARG A 130 25.41 0.22 18.30
N ALA A 131 25.69 1.43 18.76
CA ALA A 131 25.37 2.66 18.03
C ALA A 131 26.12 2.70 16.70
N ALA A 132 27.44 2.49 16.71
CA ALA A 132 28.25 2.45 15.50
C ALA A 132 27.86 1.29 14.54
N GLU A 133 27.39 0.16 15.06
CA GLU A 133 26.88 -0.97 14.27
C GLU A 133 25.53 -0.65 13.60
N VAL A 134 24.66 0.12 14.26
CA VAL A 134 23.40 0.64 13.68
C VAL A 134 23.66 1.77 12.69
N GLU A 135 24.61 2.67 12.99
CA GLU A 135 25.03 3.77 12.13
C GLU A 135 25.65 3.24 10.83
N ALA A 136 26.61 2.31 10.90
CA ALA A 136 27.18 1.67 9.72
C ALA A 136 26.17 0.81 8.94
N ALA A 137 25.16 0.22 9.61
CA ALA A 137 24.07 -0.47 8.92
C ALA A 137 23.11 0.51 8.22
N ALA A 138 22.88 1.69 8.80
CA ALA A 138 22.07 2.75 8.20
C ALA A 138 22.80 3.41 7.02
N GLU A 139 24.10 3.72 7.15
CA GLU A 139 24.95 4.20 6.05
C GLU A 139 24.96 3.18 4.91
N LYS A 140 25.19 1.88 5.19
CA LYS A 140 25.16 0.84 4.16
C LYS A 140 23.78 0.69 3.50
N ALA A 141 22.69 0.82 4.26
CA ALA A 141 21.34 0.80 3.70
C ALA A 141 21.05 2.06 2.86
N GLN A 142 21.64 3.22 3.21
CA GLN A 142 21.59 4.44 2.42
C GLN A 142 22.42 4.30 1.14
N GLU A 143 23.65 3.79 1.20
CA GLU A 143 24.47 3.50 0.02
C GLU A 143 23.79 2.49 -0.93
N GLU A 144 23.13 1.45 -0.40
CA GLU A 144 22.35 0.50 -1.19
C GLU A 144 21.08 1.14 -1.81
N ALA A 145 20.45 2.09 -1.11
CA ALA A 145 19.29 2.84 -1.62
C ALA A 145 19.68 3.94 -2.62
N GLU A 146 20.82 4.62 -2.45
CA GLU A 146 21.37 5.62 -3.38
C GLU A 146 21.99 4.96 -4.62
N SER A 147 22.55 3.75 -4.47
CA SER A 147 22.94 2.90 -5.59
C SER A 147 21.73 2.34 -6.34
N MET A 148 20.52 2.36 -5.75
CA MET A 148 19.30 2.08 -6.48
C MET A 148 18.98 3.30 -7.35
N ARG A 149 19.32 3.19 -8.64
CA ARG A 149 19.01 4.21 -9.65
C ARG A 149 17.55 4.65 -9.51
N ASP A 150 17.31 5.94 -9.29
CA ASP A 150 15.97 6.49 -9.12
C ASP A 150 15.18 6.45 -10.44
N HIS A 151 14.64 5.27 -10.74
CA HIS A 151 13.84 4.99 -11.93
C HIS A 151 12.59 5.89 -11.96
N ARG A 152 12.00 6.16 -10.79
CA ARG A 152 10.81 7.01 -10.63
C ARG A 152 11.09 8.48 -10.93
N GLY A 153 12.20 9.02 -10.42
CA GLY A 153 12.64 10.38 -10.70
C GLY A 153 13.07 10.59 -12.14
N ILE A 154 13.73 9.61 -12.76
CA ILE A 154 14.08 9.63 -14.19
C ILE A 154 12.83 9.65 -15.06
N GLU A 155 11.91 8.69 -14.84
CA GLU A 155 10.62 8.57 -15.54
C GLU A 155 9.83 9.88 -15.44
N LYS A 156 9.62 10.39 -14.22
CA LYS A 156 8.93 11.66 -13.98
C LYS A 156 9.60 12.85 -14.67
N THR A 157 10.93 12.90 -14.70
CA THR A 157 11.68 13.99 -15.36
C THR A 157 11.50 13.95 -16.89
N TYR A 158 11.51 12.76 -17.49
CA TYR A 158 11.24 12.59 -18.92
C TYR A 158 9.79 12.99 -19.25
N MET A 159 8.82 12.48 -18.49
CA MET A 159 7.40 12.71 -18.73
C MET A 159 7.02 14.19 -18.59
N LEU A 160 7.48 14.88 -17.53
CA LEU A 160 7.26 16.33 -17.37
C LEU A 160 7.84 17.17 -18.53
N LYS A 161 8.95 16.73 -19.13
CA LYS A 161 9.53 17.38 -20.31
C LYS A 161 8.62 17.21 -21.53
N GLU A 162 8.14 16.00 -21.80
CA GLU A 162 7.22 15.72 -22.91
C GLU A 162 5.85 16.40 -22.72
N PHE A 163 5.32 16.45 -21.49
CA PHE A 163 4.08 17.17 -21.18
C PHE A 163 4.22 18.65 -21.53
N LYS A 164 5.31 19.28 -21.05
CA LYS A 164 5.61 20.68 -21.36
C LYS A 164 5.83 20.95 -22.85
N ALA A 165 6.48 20.03 -23.58
CA ALA A 165 6.73 20.17 -25.01
C ALA A 165 5.44 20.10 -25.85
N ASN A 166 4.45 19.31 -25.42
CA ASN A 166 3.20 19.08 -26.15
C ASN A 166 1.99 19.90 -25.61
N ALA A 167 2.26 20.83 -24.69
CA ALA A 167 1.26 21.61 -23.94
C ALA A 167 0.18 20.72 -23.29
N LEU A 168 0.64 19.73 -22.53
CA LEU A 168 -0.20 18.77 -21.83
C LEU A 168 -0.16 19.01 -20.32
N GLU A 169 -1.29 18.74 -19.67
CA GLU A 169 -1.46 18.69 -18.23
C GLU A 169 -1.97 17.30 -17.84
N GLU A 170 -1.42 16.76 -16.75
CA GLU A 170 -1.77 15.44 -16.27
C GLU A 170 -3.03 15.49 -15.38
N LYS A 171 -4.01 14.65 -15.72
CA LYS A 171 -5.09 14.28 -14.81
C LYS A 171 -4.77 12.92 -14.20
N GLU A 172 -4.61 12.92 -12.89
CA GLU A 172 -4.54 11.72 -12.07
C GLU A 172 -5.82 10.87 -12.23
N ILE A 173 -5.62 9.57 -12.41
CA ILE A 173 -6.63 8.51 -12.44
C ILE A 173 -6.44 7.65 -11.19
N ALA A 174 -7.52 7.02 -10.70
CA ALA A 174 -7.43 6.12 -9.56
C ALA A 174 -6.43 4.97 -9.86
N PRO A 175 -5.48 4.67 -8.95
CA PRO A 175 -4.50 3.60 -9.12
C PRO A 175 -5.14 2.23 -8.85
N ASP A 176 -6.11 1.87 -9.69
CA ASP A 176 -6.80 0.59 -9.72
C ASP A 176 -6.52 -0.15 -11.04
N GLY A 177 -6.93 -1.42 -11.13
CA GLY A 177 -6.78 -2.21 -12.36
C GLY A 177 -7.61 -1.68 -13.55
N HIS A 178 -8.50 -0.70 -13.34
CA HIS A 178 -9.25 -0.03 -14.40
C HIS A 178 -8.58 1.25 -14.91
N CYS A 179 -7.37 1.61 -14.44
CA CYS A 179 -6.69 2.87 -14.78
C CYS A 179 -6.62 3.15 -16.29
N LEU A 180 -6.21 2.18 -17.13
CA LEU A 180 -6.15 2.32 -18.59
C LEU A 180 -7.50 2.78 -19.17
N PHE A 181 -8.55 2.01 -18.89
CA PHE A 181 -9.89 2.22 -19.44
C PHE A 181 -10.53 3.50 -18.88
N SER A 182 -10.22 3.86 -17.64
CA SER A 182 -10.60 5.14 -17.02
C SER A 182 -9.89 6.33 -17.67
N ALA A 183 -8.60 6.22 -17.98
CA ALA A 183 -7.83 7.25 -18.67
C ALA A 183 -8.32 7.46 -20.11
N VAL A 184 -8.56 6.38 -20.86
CA VAL A 184 -9.15 6.42 -22.21
C VAL A 184 -10.58 7.00 -22.16
N ALA A 185 -11.42 6.60 -21.20
CA ALA A 185 -12.77 7.15 -21.06
C ALA A 185 -12.76 8.67 -20.78
N ASP A 186 -11.79 9.17 -20.02
CA ASP A 186 -11.60 10.60 -19.78
C ASP A 186 -11.18 11.33 -21.07
N GLN A 187 -10.23 10.78 -21.81
CA GLN A 187 -9.75 11.32 -23.09
C GLN A 187 -10.82 11.37 -24.17
N LEU A 188 -11.59 10.29 -24.35
CA LEU A 188 -12.68 10.24 -25.33
C LEU A 188 -13.74 11.33 -25.03
N ARG A 189 -14.07 11.53 -23.75
CA ARG A 189 -14.96 12.62 -23.31
C ARG A 189 -14.39 14.00 -23.60
N GLN A 190 -13.09 14.23 -23.36
CA GLN A 190 -12.41 15.50 -23.71
C GLN A 190 -12.44 15.77 -25.22
N GLN A 191 -12.27 14.73 -26.04
CA GLN A 191 -12.37 14.83 -27.50
C GLN A 191 -13.82 14.93 -28.02
N GLY A 192 -14.84 14.88 -27.16
CA GLY A 192 -16.24 14.88 -27.57
C GLY A 192 -16.63 13.63 -28.37
N ILE A 193 -15.96 12.50 -28.13
CA ILE A 193 -16.28 11.19 -28.71
C ILE A 193 -17.24 10.48 -27.77
N SER A 194 -18.31 9.91 -28.32
CA SER A 194 -19.26 9.13 -27.53
C SER A 194 -18.61 7.83 -27.05
N LEU A 195 -18.74 7.52 -25.75
CA LEU A 195 -18.30 6.23 -25.22
C LEU A 195 -19.18 5.07 -25.74
N ALA A 196 -20.43 5.38 -26.09
CA ALA A 196 -21.36 4.46 -26.73
C ALA A 196 -20.84 4.10 -28.14
N GLY A 197 -20.23 2.92 -28.25
CA GLY A 197 -19.83 2.35 -29.54
C GLY A 197 -21.03 2.02 -30.44
N PRO A 198 -20.81 1.76 -31.73
CA PRO A 198 -21.85 1.41 -32.69
C PRO A 198 -22.45 0.02 -32.38
N GLY A 199 -23.38 -0.02 -31.42
CA GLY A 199 -24.01 -1.27 -30.94
C GLY A 199 -24.64 -1.16 -29.55
N SER A 200 -24.30 -0.16 -28.74
CA SER A 200 -24.92 0.01 -27.42
C SER A 200 -26.35 0.57 -27.55
N GLY A 201 -27.35 -0.31 -27.52
CA GLY A 201 -28.76 0.07 -27.62
C GLY A 201 -29.22 1.03 -26.52
N GLU A 202 -30.15 1.92 -26.89
CA GLU A 202 -30.66 3.06 -26.11
C GLU A 202 -31.54 2.69 -24.89
N GLY A 203 -31.34 1.51 -24.29
CA GLY A 203 -32.28 0.88 -23.35
C GLY A 203 -31.87 0.81 -21.88
N SER A 204 -30.72 1.37 -21.47
CA SER A 204 -30.22 1.23 -20.08
C SER A 204 -29.85 2.56 -19.44
N ASP A 205 -30.28 2.72 -18.19
CA ASP A 205 -30.13 3.91 -17.32
C ASP A 205 -28.81 4.69 -17.49
N PRO A 206 -28.87 6.00 -17.86
CA PRO A 206 -27.71 6.88 -17.94
C PRO A 206 -26.89 7.01 -16.64
N GLN A 207 -27.48 6.69 -15.49
CA GLN A 207 -26.88 6.89 -14.17
C GLN A 207 -25.94 5.75 -13.74
N GLN A 208 -26.01 4.55 -14.34
CA GLN A 208 -25.42 3.33 -13.77
C GLN A 208 -24.20 2.73 -14.51
N LYS A 209 -23.90 3.12 -15.76
CA LYS A 209 -22.73 2.57 -16.47
C LYS A 209 -21.47 3.40 -16.23
N LEU A 210 -20.65 2.94 -15.29
CA LEU A 210 -19.30 3.49 -15.03
C LEU A 210 -18.50 3.59 -16.34
N PRO A 211 -17.81 4.72 -16.62
CA PRO A 211 -17.27 4.98 -17.97
C PRO A 211 -16.29 3.91 -18.45
N TYR A 212 -15.42 3.42 -17.56
CA TYR A 212 -14.46 2.37 -17.87
C TYR A 212 -15.13 1.04 -18.27
N LYS A 213 -16.32 0.70 -17.74
CA LYS A 213 -17.08 -0.52 -18.11
C LYS A 213 -17.65 -0.45 -19.53
N VAL A 214 -17.79 0.76 -20.09
CA VAL A 214 -18.17 0.93 -21.49
C VAL A 214 -16.95 0.70 -22.38
N VAL A 215 -15.82 1.30 -22.03
CA VAL A 215 -14.54 1.20 -22.77
C VAL A 215 -13.97 -0.23 -22.73
N ARG A 216 -13.98 -0.92 -21.57
CA ARG A 216 -13.60 -2.35 -21.43
C ARG A 216 -14.37 -3.24 -22.38
N ARG A 217 -15.70 -3.15 -22.35
CA ARG A 217 -16.56 -3.96 -23.22
C ARG A 217 -16.34 -3.64 -24.70
N ALA A 218 -16.10 -2.38 -25.05
CA ALA A 218 -15.83 -1.99 -26.43
C ALA A 218 -14.50 -2.56 -26.96
N ALA A 219 -13.45 -2.62 -26.12
CA ALA A 219 -12.21 -3.32 -26.45
C ALA A 219 -12.44 -4.83 -26.63
N ALA A 220 -13.11 -5.46 -25.65
CA ALA A 220 -13.46 -6.87 -25.64
C ALA A 220 -14.24 -7.29 -26.91
N GLU A 221 -15.34 -6.59 -27.22
CA GLU A 221 -16.18 -6.82 -28.41
C GLU A 221 -15.37 -6.72 -29.72
N TYR A 222 -14.41 -5.80 -29.79
CA TYR A 222 -13.54 -5.65 -30.97
C TYR A 222 -12.54 -6.79 -31.10
N MET A 223 -11.92 -7.22 -30.00
CA MET A 223 -10.98 -8.34 -29.98
C MET A 223 -11.66 -9.64 -30.38
N THR A 224 -12.87 -9.93 -29.87
CA THR A 224 -13.70 -11.06 -30.31
C THR A 224 -14.01 -11.02 -31.81
N ALA A 225 -14.22 -9.82 -32.38
CA ALA A 225 -14.55 -9.65 -33.79
C ALA A 225 -13.34 -9.76 -34.74
N HIS A 226 -12.10 -9.68 -34.24
CA HIS A 226 -10.87 -9.69 -35.04
C HIS A 226 -9.84 -10.70 -34.47
N PRO A 227 -10.20 -11.98 -34.30
CA PRO A 227 -9.38 -12.94 -33.55
C PRO A 227 -7.96 -13.12 -34.10
N ASP A 228 -7.79 -13.07 -35.43
CA ASP A 228 -6.51 -13.22 -36.11
C ASP A 228 -5.49 -12.12 -35.75
N ASP A 229 -5.96 -10.93 -35.34
CA ASP A 229 -5.10 -9.79 -34.96
C ASP A 229 -4.63 -9.85 -33.50
N PHE A 230 -5.29 -10.65 -32.64
CA PHE A 230 -5.05 -10.68 -31.19
C PHE A 230 -4.58 -12.04 -30.67
N ALA A 231 -5.23 -13.14 -31.10
CA ALA A 231 -4.91 -14.49 -30.61
C ALA A 231 -3.43 -14.91 -30.77
N PRO A 232 -2.69 -14.53 -31.83
CA PRO A 232 -1.26 -14.85 -31.95
C PRO A 232 -0.35 -14.22 -30.87
N PHE A 233 -0.85 -13.25 -30.10
CA PHE A 233 -0.13 -12.55 -29.04
C PHE A 233 -0.53 -12.98 -27.63
N LEU A 234 -1.49 -13.91 -27.50
CA LEU A 234 -1.98 -14.42 -26.22
C LEU A 234 -1.37 -15.79 -25.90
N GLU A 235 -1.10 -16.04 -24.61
CA GLU A 235 -0.68 -17.36 -24.11
C GLU A 235 -1.88 -18.27 -23.78
N GLU A 236 -3.08 -17.70 -23.71
CA GLU A 236 -4.34 -18.38 -23.40
C GLU A 236 -5.39 -18.20 -24.52
N ASP A 237 -6.57 -18.82 -24.36
CA ASP A 237 -7.66 -18.67 -25.33
C ASP A 237 -8.21 -17.23 -25.35
N LEU A 238 -8.57 -16.77 -26.56
CA LEU A 238 -9.06 -15.42 -26.76
C LEU A 238 -10.38 -15.15 -26.02
N GLU A 239 -11.30 -16.12 -25.95
CA GLU A 239 -12.61 -15.94 -25.31
C GLU A 239 -12.46 -15.82 -23.78
N ASP A 240 -11.55 -16.59 -23.19
CA ASP A 240 -11.18 -16.52 -21.77
C ASP A 240 -10.51 -15.18 -21.45
N TYR A 241 -9.51 -14.78 -22.23
CA TYR A 241 -8.81 -13.50 -22.08
C TYR A 241 -9.77 -12.30 -22.20
N VAL A 242 -10.60 -12.29 -23.24
CA VAL A 242 -11.58 -11.23 -23.49
C VAL A 242 -12.62 -11.16 -22.37
N SER A 243 -13.07 -12.30 -21.84
CA SER A 243 -13.99 -12.34 -20.71
C SER A 243 -13.37 -11.75 -19.44
N LYS A 244 -12.10 -12.05 -19.13
CA LYS A 244 -11.36 -11.41 -18.02
C LYS A 244 -11.30 -9.90 -18.20
N ILE A 245 -10.82 -9.42 -19.36
CA ILE A 245 -10.69 -7.99 -19.68
C ILE A 245 -12.04 -7.25 -19.59
N ARG A 246 -13.13 -7.89 -20.02
CA ARG A 246 -14.49 -7.34 -20.00
C ARG A 246 -15.05 -7.21 -18.58
N ASP A 247 -14.94 -8.28 -17.78
CA ASP A 247 -15.77 -8.46 -16.59
C ASP A 247 -15.04 -8.22 -15.26
N THR A 248 -13.69 -8.24 -15.24
CA THR A 248 -12.89 -8.10 -14.01
C THR A 248 -12.10 -6.77 -13.95
N ALA A 249 -11.25 -6.64 -12.93
CA ALA A 249 -10.27 -5.57 -12.82
C ALA A 249 -8.93 -5.88 -13.50
N GLU A 250 -8.89 -6.85 -14.43
CA GLU A 250 -7.69 -7.24 -15.18
C GLU A 250 -7.02 -6.02 -15.83
N TRP A 251 -5.69 -5.96 -15.77
CA TRP A 251 -4.92 -4.83 -16.26
C TRP A 251 -4.89 -4.85 -17.79
N GLY A 252 -5.20 -3.72 -18.42
CA GLY A 252 -5.09 -3.57 -19.87
C GLY A 252 -3.73 -3.04 -20.27
N GLY A 253 -3.28 -3.42 -21.47
CA GLY A 253 -2.02 -2.98 -22.07
C GLY A 253 -2.14 -2.71 -23.56
N GLN A 254 -1.17 -3.21 -24.34
CA GLN A 254 -1.01 -2.85 -25.75
C GLN A 254 -2.13 -3.39 -26.65
N LEU A 255 -2.66 -4.58 -26.36
CA LEU A 255 -3.73 -5.21 -27.15
C LEU A 255 -5.03 -4.42 -27.00
N GLU A 256 -5.38 -4.04 -25.77
CA GLU A 256 -6.56 -3.24 -25.44
C GLU A 256 -6.44 -1.85 -26.07
N LEU A 257 -5.25 -1.24 -26.01
CA LEU A 257 -4.97 0.03 -26.68
C LEU A 257 -5.13 -0.06 -28.20
N ALA A 258 -4.65 -1.13 -28.84
CA ALA A 258 -4.82 -1.34 -30.27
C ALA A 258 -6.29 -1.56 -30.65
N ALA A 259 -7.04 -2.35 -29.86
CA ALA A 259 -8.48 -2.52 -30.03
C ALA A 259 -9.21 -1.17 -29.90
N LEU A 260 -8.92 -0.40 -28.86
CA LEU A 260 -9.56 0.90 -28.58
C LEU A 260 -9.25 1.97 -29.65
N ALA A 261 -8.03 1.98 -30.18
CA ALA A 261 -7.65 2.86 -31.30
C ALA A 261 -8.52 2.59 -32.55
N ASN A 262 -8.76 1.31 -32.86
CA ASN A 262 -9.62 0.89 -33.96
C ASN A 262 -11.11 1.16 -33.69
N VAL A 263 -11.63 0.82 -32.51
CA VAL A 263 -13.05 1.01 -32.14
C VAL A 263 -13.48 2.46 -32.22
N TYR A 264 -12.68 3.37 -31.64
CA TYR A 264 -13.04 4.78 -31.54
C TYR A 264 -12.47 5.62 -32.70
N GLY A 265 -11.65 5.04 -33.59
CA GLY A 265 -11.01 5.76 -34.69
C GLY A 265 -10.08 6.87 -34.21
N VAL A 266 -9.28 6.57 -33.17
CA VAL A 266 -8.41 7.54 -32.50
C VAL A 266 -6.94 7.18 -32.60
N ASP A 267 -6.09 8.19 -32.71
CA ASP A 267 -4.64 8.06 -32.54
C ASP A 267 -4.32 8.17 -31.05
N ILE A 268 -3.89 7.08 -30.42
CA ILE A 268 -3.47 7.06 -29.02
C ILE A 268 -1.96 7.32 -28.96
N ARG A 269 -1.57 8.31 -28.15
CA ARG A 269 -0.18 8.55 -27.78
C ARG A 269 0.08 8.22 -26.32
N VAL A 270 1.03 7.33 -26.08
CA VAL A 270 1.41 6.90 -24.73
C VAL A 270 2.82 7.42 -24.43
N VAL A 271 2.90 8.43 -23.56
CA VAL A 271 4.17 8.95 -23.05
C VAL A 271 4.63 8.04 -21.90
N GLN A 272 5.83 7.49 -22.00
CA GLN A 272 6.45 6.57 -21.02
C GLN A 272 7.95 6.89 -20.88
N ASP A 273 8.67 6.28 -19.93
CA ASP A 273 10.11 6.54 -19.75
C ASP A 273 10.91 6.38 -21.06
N GLY A 274 11.53 7.48 -21.51
CA GLY A 274 12.41 7.53 -22.68
C GLY A 274 11.76 7.51 -24.06
N ARG A 275 10.43 7.29 -24.19
CA ARG A 275 9.75 7.26 -25.50
C ARG A 275 8.28 7.67 -25.43
N THR A 276 7.75 8.14 -26.56
CA THR A 276 6.30 8.29 -26.78
C THR A 276 5.87 7.31 -27.86
N GLU A 277 5.06 6.31 -27.50
CA GLU A 277 4.46 5.40 -28.47
C GLU A 277 3.25 6.03 -29.16
N LYS A 278 3.02 5.65 -30.42
CA LYS A 278 1.82 5.99 -31.19
C LYS A 278 1.13 4.70 -31.62
N ILE A 279 -0.14 4.56 -31.25
CA ILE A 279 -1.00 3.43 -31.56
C ILE A 279 -2.22 4.02 -32.29
N GLY A 280 -2.39 3.67 -33.57
CA GLY A 280 -3.48 4.20 -34.40
C GLY A 280 -4.31 3.07 -35.02
N PRO A 281 -5.47 3.38 -35.63
CA PRO A 281 -6.31 2.39 -36.29
C PRO A 281 -5.60 1.76 -37.49
N ALA A 282 -5.75 0.45 -37.66
CA ALA A 282 -5.13 -0.34 -38.72
C ALA A 282 -5.55 0.09 -40.13
N SER A 283 -6.73 0.71 -40.26
CA SER A 283 -7.24 1.26 -41.51
C SER A 283 -6.51 2.51 -42.01
N GLY A 284 -5.72 3.17 -41.15
CA GLY A 284 -4.96 4.38 -41.47
C GLY A 284 -5.84 5.60 -41.75
N GLY A 285 -6.03 6.47 -40.75
CA GLY A 285 -6.83 7.69 -40.90
C GLY A 285 -6.42 8.79 -39.93
N GLU A 286 -6.85 10.02 -40.22
CA GLU A 286 -6.68 11.19 -39.35
C GLU A 286 -7.72 11.17 -38.23
N GLY A 287 -7.55 10.22 -37.30
CA GLY A 287 -8.34 10.13 -36.07
C GLY A 287 -8.08 11.31 -35.13
N LYS A 288 -8.99 11.54 -34.19
CA LYS A 288 -8.70 12.48 -33.09
C LYS A 288 -7.60 11.88 -32.21
N GLU A 289 -6.69 12.74 -31.76
CA GLU A 289 -5.54 12.32 -30.98
C GLU A 289 -5.85 12.34 -29.48
N ILE A 290 -5.64 11.22 -28.79
CA ILE A 290 -5.74 11.11 -27.34
C ILE A 290 -4.38 10.83 -26.72
N TRP A 291 -4.13 11.40 -25.54
CA TRP A 291 -2.83 11.31 -24.87
C TRP A 291 -2.97 10.64 -23.51
N LEU A 292 -2.07 9.70 -23.24
CA LEU A 292 -1.97 8.95 -21.99
C LEU A 292 -0.54 9.06 -21.45
N ALA A 293 -0.43 9.07 -20.12
CA ALA A 293 0.83 8.95 -19.40
C ALA A 293 0.90 7.54 -18.82
N TYR A 294 1.99 6.82 -19.09
CA TYR A 294 2.25 5.49 -18.57
C TYR A 294 3.45 5.53 -17.63
N TYR A 295 3.24 5.07 -16.40
CA TYR A 295 4.27 4.92 -15.38
C TYR A 295 4.51 3.45 -15.13
N ARG A 296 5.78 3.03 -15.11
CA ARG A 296 6.17 1.68 -14.68
C ARG A 296 6.69 1.65 -13.24
N HIS A 297 7.27 2.77 -12.77
CA HIS A 297 7.86 2.90 -11.43
C HIS A 297 7.25 4.05 -10.61
N GLY A 298 6.25 4.74 -11.19
CA GLY A 298 5.57 5.88 -10.57
C GLY A 298 4.69 5.54 -9.35
N TYR A 299 4.15 4.32 -9.29
CA TYR A 299 3.08 3.92 -8.37
C TYR A 299 3.45 2.68 -7.54
N GLY A 300 2.96 2.62 -6.30
CA GLY A 300 3.31 1.54 -5.35
C GLY A 300 2.78 0.15 -5.71
N LEU A 301 1.81 0.08 -6.64
CA LEU A 301 1.27 -1.17 -7.18
C LEU A 301 1.98 -1.62 -8.48
N GLY A 302 2.90 -0.82 -9.02
CA GLY A 302 3.58 -1.07 -10.29
C GLY A 302 3.10 -0.14 -11.40
N GLU A 303 2.62 -0.73 -12.49
CA GLU A 303 2.29 -0.01 -13.73
C GLU A 303 0.96 0.74 -13.63
N HIS A 304 0.86 1.92 -14.25
CA HIS A 304 -0.32 2.79 -14.12
C HIS A 304 -0.50 3.76 -15.30
N TYR A 305 -1.75 4.04 -15.64
CA TYR A 305 -2.13 4.99 -16.71
C TYR A 305 -2.88 6.23 -16.19
N ASN A 306 -2.38 7.42 -16.53
CA ASN A 306 -3.05 8.71 -16.33
C ASN A 306 -3.53 9.32 -17.67
N SER A 307 -4.48 10.24 -17.59
CA SER A 307 -5.03 10.98 -18.74
C SER A 307 -4.23 12.27 -18.96
N LEU A 308 -3.77 12.55 -20.18
CA LEU A 308 -3.04 13.78 -20.51
C LEU A 308 -3.94 14.72 -21.32
N ARG A 309 -4.36 15.82 -20.70
CA ARG A 309 -5.27 16.81 -21.27
C ARG A 309 -4.45 17.94 -21.90
N LYS A 310 -5.04 18.73 -22.78
CA LYS A 310 -4.40 19.98 -23.24
C LYS A 310 -4.42 21.00 -22.09
N ALA A 311 -3.26 21.58 -21.78
CA ALA A 311 -3.16 22.67 -20.83
C ALA A 311 -3.96 23.87 -21.34
N THR A 312 -4.74 24.49 -20.45
CA THR A 312 -5.67 25.61 -20.76
C THR A 312 -5.01 26.96 -20.53
#